data_AF-A0A3A4UVQ6-F1
#
_entry.id   AF-A0A3A4UVQ6-F1
#
_cell.length_a   1.000
_cell.length_b   1.000
_cell.length_c   1.000
_cell.angle_alpha   90.00
_cell.angle_beta   90.00
_cell.angle_gamma   90.00
#
_symmetry.space_group_name_H-M   'P 1'
#
loop_
_entity.id
_entity.type
_entity.pdbx_description
1 polymer ?
#
loop_
_entity_poly.entity_id
_entity_poly.type
_entity_poly.pdbx_seq_one_letter_code
_entity_poly.pdbx_strand_id
1 'polypeptide(L)'
;MVATAHLVAGAFLGRKLKKSKYIVPVSFASHFVLDSIPHWQPVVNLQDWNSTTFVGVFGDVFLALFLLFLILKKNSKFFYPILLGFFFAVLPDFGLGFSLYLPFILEIPPISYFWDFHIYVHRHTSSLLGIIPQLFIIFFGLFFLLKKKID
;
A
#
# COMPACT_ATOMS: atom_id res chain seq x y z
N MET A 1 4.51 -5.32 0.92
CA MET A 1 3.41 -6.07 0.28
C MET A 1 3.15 -5.38 -1.06
N VAL A 2 2.37 -5.95 -1.99
CA VAL A 2 2.03 -5.19 -3.21
C VAL A 2 1.24 -3.92 -2.84
N ALA A 3 1.47 -2.83 -3.58
CA ALA A 3 0.89 -1.52 -3.34
C ALA A 3 -0.64 -1.60 -3.32
N THR A 4 -1.25 -2.42 -4.19
CA THR A 4 -2.71 -2.61 -4.19
C THR A 4 -3.26 -3.02 -2.82
N ALA A 5 -2.57 -3.90 -2.09
CA ALA A 5 -3.05 -4.36 -0.79
C ALA A 5 -3.01 -3.23 0.27
N HIS A 6 -1.90 -2.49 0.33
CA HIS A 6 -1.77 -1.32 1.22
C HIS A 6 -2.82 -0.26 0.90
N LEU A 7 -2.99 0.03 -0.39
CA LEU A 7 -3.90 1.06 -0.90
C LEU A 7 -5.38 0.72 -0.62
N VAL A 8 -5.78 -0.53 -0.81
CA VAL A 8 -7.14 -1.00 -0.47
C VAL A 8 -7.38 -0.96 1.04
N ALA A 9 -6.41 -1.38 1.86
CA ALA A 9 -6.52 -1.29 3.31
C ALA A 9 -6.63 0.16 3.79
N GLY A 10 -5.81 1.05 3.23
CA GLY A 10 -5.85 2.49 3.49
C GLY A 10 -7.20 3.11 3.13
N ALA A 11 -7.74 2.80 1.95
CA ALA A 11 -9.07 3.24 1.52
C ALA A 11 -10.18 2.76 2.46
N PHE A 12 -10.10 1.50 2.91
CA PHE A 12 -11.03 0.93 3.89
C PHE A 12 -10.99 1.67 5.22
N LEU A 13 -9.79 1.91 5.77
CA LEU A 13 -9.59 2.66 7.01
C LEU A 13 -10.07 4.09 6.90
N GLY A 14 -9.78 4.75 5.78
CA GLY A 14 -10.26 6.09 5.46
C GLY A 14 -11.78 6.18 5.53
N ARG A 15 -12.48 5.27 4.86
CA ARG A 15 -13.96 5.19 4.93
C ARG A 15 -14.47 4.91 6.34
N LYS A 16 -13.78 4.06 7.10
CA LYS A 16 -14.24 3.61 8.43
C LYS A 16 -14.07 4.66 9.52
N LEU A 17 -12.92 5.35 9.56
CA LEU A 17 -12.54 6.24 10.66
C LEU A 17 -13.19 7.62 10.56
N LYS A 18 -13.52 8.09 9.34
CA LYS A 18 -14.22 9.36 9.02
C LYS A 18 -13.52 10.66 9.48
N LYS A 19 -12.73 10.66 10.54
CA LYS A 19 -12.03 11.83 11.11
C LYS A 19 -10.55 11.81 10.71
N SER A 20 -10.10 12.85 10.02
CA SER A 20 -8.74 12.95 9.45
C SER A 20 -7.61 12.71 10.46
N LYS A 21 -7.76 13.17 11.72
CA LYS A 21 -6.74 12.99 12.78
C LYS A 21 -6.41 11.54 13.10
N TYR A 22 -7.32 10.60 12.82
CA TYR A 22 -7.06 9.17 13.01
C TYR A 22 -6.71 8.47 11.70
N ILE A 23 -7.20 8.97 10.57
CA ILE A 23 -6.96 8.36 9.25
C ILE A 23 -5.47 8.34 8.95
N VAL A 24 -4.78 9.48 9.10
CA VAL A 24 -3.35 9.58 8.79
C VAL A 24 -2.51 8.59 9.59
N PRO A 25 -2.49 8.63 10.94
CA PRO A 25 -1.63 7.74 11.71
C PRO A 25 -2.01 6.26 11.56
N VAL A 26 -3.31 5.93 11.49
CA VAL A 26 -3.75 4.53 11.40
C VAL A 26 -3.47 3.95 10.01
N SER A 27 -3.69 4.71 8.93
CA SER A 27 -3.35 4.25 7.58
C SER A 27 -1.85 4.11 7.39
N PHE A 28 -1.06 5.06 7.88
CA PHE A 28 0.40 4.96 7.85
C PHE A 28 0.91 3.76 8.66
N ALA A 29 0.42 3.55 9.88
CA ALA A 29 0.78 2.40 10.70
C ALA A 29 0.35 1.06 10.07
N SER A 30 -0.80 1.05 9.37
CA SER A 30 -1.30 -0.15 8.70
C SER A 30 -0.34 -0.69 7.64
N HIS A 31 0.46 0.18 7.04
CA HIS A 31 1.51 -0.22 6.10
C HIS A 31 2.47 -1.24 6.74
N PHE A 32 3.09 -0.86 7.85
CA PHE A 32 4.04 -1.69 8.61
C PHE A 32 3.39 -2.95 9.17
N VAL A 33 2.13 -2.85 9.63
CA VAL A 33 1.39 -4.04 10.08
C VAL A 33 1.24 -5.05 8.94
N LEU A 34 0.87 -4.60 7.75
CA LEU A 34 0.74 -5.48 6.58
C LEU A 34 2.09 -6.03 6.14
N ASP A 35 3.15 -5.23 6.16
CA ASP A 35 4.49 -5.68 5.78
C ASP A 35 5.11 -6.67 6.75
N SER A 36 4.71 -6.63 8.03
CA SER A 36 5.13 -7.62 9.02
C SER A 36 4.55 -9.02 8.78
N ILE A 37 3.53 -9.16 7.92
CA ILE A 37 2.93 -10.44 7.56
C ILE A 37 3.75 -11.06 6.42
N PRO A 38 4.16 -12.35 6.50
CA PRO A 38 4.86 -13.02 5.41
C PRO A 38 4.10 -12.92 4.08
N HIS A 39 4.65 -12.19 3.11
CA HIS A 39 3.98 -11.92 1.84
C HIS A 39 4.93 -12.04 0.64
N TRP A 40 4.38 -12.34 -0.52
CA TRP A 40 5.12 -12.43 -1.77
C TRP A 40 5.38 -11.04 -2.34
N GLN A 41 6.62 -10.76 -2.76
CA GLN A 41 6.95 -9.52 -3.44
C GLN A 41 8.02 -9.77 -4.52
N PRO A 42 7.83 -9.26 -5.75
CA PRO A 42 8.75 -9.54 -6.86
C PRO A 42 10.05 -8.73 -6.81
N VAL A 43 10.10 -7.66 -6.01
CA VAL A 43 11.29 -6.80 -5.88
C VAL A 43 11.61 -6.65 -4.39
N VAL A 44 12.81 -7.09 -4.02
CA VAL A 44 13.36 -6.88 -2.68
C VAL A 44 14.51 -5.88 -2.75
N ASN A 45 15.29 -5.88 -3.83
CA ASN A 45 16.43 -4.98 -4.01
C ASN A 45 16.35 -4.19 -5.33
N LEU A 46 16.93 -2.98 -5.33
CA LEU A 46 17.04 -2.13 -6.51
C LEU A 46 17.85 -2.80 -7.64
N GLN A 47 18.80 -3.66 -7.29
CA GLN A 47 19.63 -4.41 -8.23
C GLN A 47 18.85 -5.45 -9.04
N ASP A 48 17.67 -5.86 -8.55
CA ASP A 48 16.81 -6.85 -9.23
C ASP A 48 15.87 -6.20 -10.26
N TRP A 49 15.98 -4.88 -10.46
CA TRP A 49 15.11 -4.11 -11.35
C TRP A 49 15.36 -4.44 -12.84
N ASN A 50 14.34 -4.96 -13.50
CA ASN A 50 14.31 -5.29 -14.92
C ASN A 50 12.94 -4.96 -15.55
N SER A 51 12.77 -5.20 -16.85
CA SER A 51 11.51 -4.90 -17.54
C SER A 51 10.30 -5.63 -16.96
N THR A 52 10.47 -6.86 -16.48
CA THR A 52 9.39 -7.64 -15.86
C THR A 52 8.99 -7.06 -14.51
N THR A 53 9.95 -6.69 -13.67
CA THR A 53 9.66 -6.04 -12.38
C THR A 53 9.04 -4.67 -12.59
N PHE A 54 9.53 -3.90 -13.57
CA PHE A 54 8.95 -2.61 -13.96
C PHE A 54 7.46 -2.77 -14.33
N VAL A 55 7.14 -3.69 -15.25
CA VAL A 55 5.75 -3.96 -15.67
C VAL A 55 4.90 -4.43 -14.47
N GLY A 56 5.46 -5.25 -13.58
CA GLY A 56 4.78 -5.70 -12.37
C GLY A 56 4.43 -4.55 -11.41
N VAL A 57 5.40 -3.71 -11.06
CA VAL A 57 5.19 -2.56 -10.15
C VAL A 57 4.23 -1.54 -10.77
N PHE A 58 4.43 -1.15 -12.03
CA PHE A 58 3.55 -0.19 -12.69
C PHE A 58 2.15 -0.76 -12.90
N GLY A 59 2.03 -2.04 -13.23
CA GLY A 59 0.75 -2.73 -13.34
C GLY A 59 -0.01 -2.77 -12.02
N ASP A 60 0.68 -3.01 -10.91
CA ASP A 60 0.10 -2.99 -9.57
C ASP A 60 -0.35 -1.59 -9.14
N VAL A 61 0.47 -0.55 -9.38
CA VAL A 61 0.07 0.85 -9.13
C VAL A 61 -1.14 1.24 -9.97
N PHE A 62 -1.15 0.88 -11.26
CA PHE A 62 -2.28 1.15 -12.15
C PHE A 62 -3.55 0.44 -11.68
N LEU A 63 -3.45 -0.83 -11.29
CA LEU A 63 -4.57 -1.58 -10.71
C LEU A 63 -5.09 -0.90 -9.45
N ALA A 64 -4.22 -0.46 -8.56
CA ALA A 64 -4.63 0.21 -7.33
C ALA A 64 -5.34 1.54 -7.58
N LEU A 65 -4.87 2.35 -8.54
CA LEU A 65 -5.53 3.60 -8.95
C LEU A 65 -6.88 3.33 -9.62
N PHE A 66 -6.97 2.29 -10.46
CA PHE A 66 -8.24 1.86 -11.05
C PHE A 66 -9.25 1.43 -9.97
N LEU A 67 -8.81 0.63 -8.99
CA LEU A 67 -9.65 0.24 -7.86
C LEU A 67 -10.08 1.45 -7.02
N LEU A 68 -9.19 2.41 -6.76
CA LEU A 68 -9.54 3.66 -6.09
C LEU A 68 -10.67 4.39 -6.81
N PHE A 69 -10.59 4.52 -8.13
CA PHE A 69 -11.65 5.13 -8.92
C PHE A 69 -13.00 4.43 -8.72
N LEU A 70 -13.04 3.09 -8.77
CA LEU A 70 -14.26 2.32 -8.53
C LEU A 70 -14.80 2.50 -7.10
N ILE A 71 -13.91 2.49 -6.11
CA ILE A 71 -14.24 2.71 -4.70
C ILE A 71 -14.84 4.10 -4.51
N LEU A 72 -14.20 5.15 -5.03
CA LEU A 72 -14.64 6.53 -4.89
C LEU A 72 -15.97 6.78 -5.61
N LYS A 73 -16.18 6.21 -6.79
CA LYS A 73 -17.46 6.29 -7.51
C LYS A 73 -18.64 5.79 -6.66
N LYS A 74 -18.43 4.74 -5.86
CA LYS A 74 -19.45 4.18 -4.97
C LYS A 74 -19.53 4.85 -3.60
N ASN A 75 -18.49 5.59 -3.21
CA ASN A 75 -18.33 6.16 -1.88
C ASN A 75 -18.04 7.66 -1.91
N SER A 76 -18.66 8.40 -2.83
CA SER A 76 -18.37 9.83 -3.06
C SER A 76 -18.49 10.70 -1.79
N LYS A 77 -19.40 10.37 -0.87
CA LYS A 77 -19.54 11.03 0.44
C LYS A 77 -18.28 10.92 1.33
N PHE A 78 -17.43 9.92 1.09
CA PHE A 78 -16.20 9.64 1.81
C PHE A 78 -14.95 9.92 0.96
N PHE A 79 -15.07 10.77 -0.07
CA PHE A 79 -13.98 11.07 -0.99
C PHE A 79 -12.67 11.43 -0.28
N TYR A 80 -12.69 12.49 0.55
CA TYR A 80 -11.49 12.95 1.26
C TYR A 80 -10.96 11.92 2.27
N PRO A 81 -11.79 11.31 3.14
CA PRO A 81 -11.31 10.26 4.04
C PRO A 81 -10.64 9.09 3.33
N ILE A 82 -11.23 8.60 2.23
CA ILE A 82 -10.70 7.48 1.45
C ILE A 82 -9.37 7.86 0.81
N LEU A 83 -9.30 9.05 0.19
CA LEU A 83 -8.08 9.51 -0.47
C LEU A 83 -6.92 9.70 0.53
N LEU A 84 -7.19 10.27 1.70
CA LEU A 84 -6.19 10.38 2.77
C LEU A 84 -5.70 9.00 3.22
N GLY A 85 -6.62 8.07 3.49
CA GLY A 85 -6.24 6.73 3.94
C GLY A 85 -5.45 5.97 2.88
N PHE A 86 -5.88 6.06 1.62
CA PHE A 86 -5.20 5.50 0.45
C PHE A 86 -3.77 6.03 0.35
N PHE A 87 -3.60 7.36 0.33
CA PHE A 87 -2.29 7.99 0.17
C PHE A 87 -1.32 7.62 1.31
N PHE A 88 -1.75 7.77 2.57
CA PHE A 88 -0.86 7.53 3.71
C PHE A 88 -0.52 6.05 3.93
N ALA A 89 -1.31 5.12 3.41
CA ALA A 89 -1.00 3.69 3.50
C ALA A 89 0.10 3.22 2.54
N VAL A 90 0.36 3.95 1.43
CA VAL A 90 1.45 3.62 0.49
C VAL A 90 2.64 4.57 0.60
N LEU A 91 2.51 5.66 1.37
CA LEU A 91 3.56 6.66 1.52
C LEU A 91 4.94 6.07 1.89
N PRO A 92 5.06 5.03 2.76
CA PRO A 92 6.36 4.43 3.05
C PRO A 92 7.07 3.84 1.81
N ASP A 93 6.33 3.24 0.88
CA ASP A 93 6.88 2.65 -0.36
C ASP A 93 7.48 3.69 -1.31
N PHE A 94 7.16 4.97 -1.14
CA PHE A 94 7.73 6.02 -1.98
C PHE A 94 9.25 6.11 -1.80
N GLY A 95 9.80 5.67 -0.66
CA GLY A 95 11.24 5.57 -0.45
C GLY A 95 11.93 4.73 -1.53
N LEU A 96 11.34 3.58 -1.89
CA LEU A 96 11.84 2.72 -2.98
C LEU A 96 11.77 3.47 -4.31
N GLY A 97 10.63 4.10 -4.61
CA GLY A 97 10.42 4.86 -5.84
C GLY A 97 11.41 6.01 -6.02
N PHE A 98 11.66 6.79 -4.97
CA PHE A 98 12.63 7.88 -5.00
C PHE A 98 14.06 7.37 -5.13
N SER A 99 14.40 6.28 -4.44
CA SER A 99 15.75 5.70 -4.47
C SER A 99 16.18 5.17 -5.85
N LEU A 100 15.22 4.79 -6.71
CA LEU A 100 15.50 4.43 -8.10
C LEU A 100 16.07 5.59 -8.92
N TYR A 101 15.66 6.83 -8.62
CA TYR A 101 16.07 8.02 -9.37
C TYR A 101 17.12 8.88 -8.62
N LEU A 102 17.10 8.84 -7.29
CA LEU A 102 17.94 9.64 -6.41
C LEU A 102 18.45 8.75 -5.26
N PRO A 103 19.35 7.78 -5.53
CA PRO A 103 19.76 6.77 -4.55
C PRO A 103 20.39 7.36 -3.29
N PHE A 104 21.10 8.48 -3.42
CA PHE A 104 21.73 9.19 -2.30
C PHE A 104 20.73 9.65 -1.23
N ILE A 105 19.44 9.80 -1.55
CA ILE A 105 18.42 10.25 -0.59
C ILE A 105 18.28 9.25 0.57
N LEU A 106 18.46 7.96 0.30
CA LEU A 106 18.39 6.93 1.35
C LEU A 106 19.61 6.96 2.28
N GLU A 107 20.65 7.72 1.97
CA GLU A 107 21.83 7.89 2.83
C GLU A 107 21.67 9.07 3.80
N ILE A 108 20.67 9.94 3.60
CA ILE A 108 20.48 11.19 4.36
C ILE A 108 19.61 10.92 5.59
N PRO A 109 20.09 11.17 6.83
CA PRO A 109 19.22 11.16 8.01
C PRO A 109 18.19 12.30 7.98
N PRO A 110 16.93 12.09 8.41
CA PRO A 110 16.38 10.89 9.04
C PRO A 110 15.80 9.84 8.07
N ILE A 111 15.93 10.04 6.75
CA ILE A 111 15.35 9.18 5.72
C ILE A 111 15.98 7.78 5.76
N SER A 112 17.30 7.72 5.94
CA SER A 112 18.03 6.46 6.14
C SER A 112 17.48 5.64 7.29
N TYR A 113 17.26 6.26 8.47
CA TYR A 113 16.70 5.56 9.64
C TYR A 113 15.28 5.05 9.39
N PHE A 114 14.47 5.84 8.68
CA PHE A 114 13.13 5.43 8.31
C PHE A 114 13.16 4.25 7.33
N TRP A 115 14.04 4.30 6.34
CA TRP A 115 14.22 3.24 5.36
C TRP A 115 14.70 1.93 6.02
N ASP A 116 15.68 2.00 6.90
CA ASP A 116 16.19 0.85 7.65
C ASP A 116 15.08 0.21 8.50
N PHE A 117 14.25 1.04 9.16
CA PHE A 117 13.08 0.55 9.89
C PHE A 117 12.06 -0.11 8.96
N HIS A 118 11.76 0.50 7.81
CA HIS A 118 10.81 -0.04 6.83
C HIS A 118 11.25 -1.42 6.35
N ILE A 119 12.51 -1.56 5.92
CA ILE A 119 13.08 -2.83 5.48
C ILE A 119 13.13 -3.85 6.63
N TYR A 120 13.43 -3.42 7.85
CA TYR A 120 13.43 -4.30 9.03
C TYR A 120 12.06 -4.93 9.32
N VAL A 121 10.97 -4.18 9.13
CA VAL A 121 9.60 -4.70 9.32
C VAL A 121 9.19 -5.67 8.21
N HIS A 122 9.76 -5.52 7.01
CA HIS A 122 9.36 -6.24 5.80
C HIS A 122 9.59 -7.75 5.89
N ARG A 123 8.51 -8.54 5.90
CA ARG A 123 8.56 -10.01 5.85
C ARG A 123 8.20 -10.51 4.46
N HIS A 124 9.14 -10.41 3.52
CA HIS A 124 8.96 -10.98 2.18
C HIS A 124 9.27 -12.49 2.14
N THR A 125 8.61 -13.20 1.24
CA THR A 125 8.87 -14.62 0.93
C THR A 125 8.81 -14.86 -0.57
N SER A 126 9.63 -15.77 -1.08
CA SER A 126 9.57 -16.24 -2.47
C SER A 126 8.41 -17.21 -2.72
N SER A 127 7.77 -17.71 -1.66
CA SER A 127 6.65 -18.63 -1.77
C SER A 127 5.40 -17.94 -2.32
N LEU A 128 4.75 -18.56 -3.29
CA LEU A 128 3.44 -18.12 -3.81
C LEU A 128 2.35 -18.12 -2.73
N LEU A 129 2.53 -18.85 -1.62
CA LEU A 129 1.62 -18.77 -0.47
C LEU A 129 1.60 -17.36 0.14
N GLY A 130 2.67 -16.57 -0.03
CA GLY A 130 2.71 -15.17 0.37
C GLY A 130 1.74 -14.28 -0.41
N ILE A 131 1.07 -14.77 -1.46
CA ILE A 131 0.01 -14.05 -2.17
C ILE A 131 -1.32 -14.10 -1.38
N ILE A 132 -1.55 -15.17 -0.60
CA ILE A 132 -2.79 -15.39 0.15
C ILE A 132 -3.15 -14.21 1.07
N PRO A 133 -2.27 -13.70 1.96
CA PRO A 133 -2.62 -12.58 2.82
C PRO A 133 -2.97 -11.32 2.02
N GLN A 134 -2.33 -11.11 0.86
CA GLN A 134 -2.56 -9.94 0.01
C GLN A 134 -3.95 -10.02 -0.63
N LEU A 135 -4.28 -11.17 -1.22
CA LEU A 135 -5.61 -11.42 -1.78
C LEU A 135 -6.70 -11.32 -0.71
N PHE A 136 -6.44 -11.80 0.50
CA PHE A 136 -7.37 -11.68 1.61
C PHE A 136 -7.67 -10.23 1.96
N ILE A 137 -6.63 -9.40 2.12
CA ILE A 137 -6.77 -7.96 2.41
C ILE A 137 -7.50 -7.23 1.28
N ILE A 138 -7.12 -7.49 0.03
CA ILE A 138 -7.74 -6.89 -1.15
C ILE A 138 -9.22 -7.30 -1.23
N PHE A 139 -9.52 -8.60 -1.16
CA PHE A 139 -10.88 -9.11 -1.27
C PHE A 139 -11.77 -8.57 -0.15
N PHE A 140 -11.31 -8.65 1.10
CA PHE A 140 -12.08 -8.17 2.24
C PHE A 140 -12.30 -6.66 2.17
N GLY A 141 -11.25 -5.88 1.89
CA GLY A 141 -11.36 -4.44 1.74
C GLY A 141 -12.34 -4.05 0.64
N LEU A 142 -12.23 -4.65 -0.55
CA LEU A 142 -13.14 -4.42 -1.67
C LEU A 142 -14.56 -4.87 -1.36
N PHE A 143 -14.76 -6.00 -0.68
CA PHE A 143 -16.08 -6.45 -0.27
C PHE A 143 -16.79 -5.39 0.57
N PHE A 144 -16.15 -4.83 1.60
CA PHE A 144 -16.78 -3.78 2.41
C PHE A 144 -16.89 -2.44 1.68
N LEU A 145 -15.91 -2.10 0.86
CA LEU A 145 -15.89 -0.84 0.11
C LEU A 145 -16.94 -0.82 -1.01
N LEU A 146 -17.21 -1.96 -1.63
CA LEU A 146 -18.10 -2.09 -2.78
C LEU A 146 -19.42 -2.79 -2.46
N LYS A 147 -19.66 -3.31 -1.25
CA LYS A 147 -20.98 -3.81 -0.86
C LYS A 147 -22.00 -2.67 -0.93
N LYS A 148 -23.11 -2.90 -1.65
CA LYS A 148 -24.26 -1.99 -1.67
C LYS A 148 -24.87 -2.01 -0.25
N LYS A 149 -25.09 -0.83 0.35
CA LYS A 149 -25.97 -0.79 1.52
C LYS A 149 -27.38 -1.18 1.05
N ILE A 150 -27.93 -2.22 1.65
CA ILE A 150 -29.37 -2.46 1.61
C ILE A 150 -29.87 -1.56 2.73
N ASP A 151 -30.28 -0.35 2.36
CA ASP A 151 -31.03 0.54 3.25
C ASP A 151 -32.50 0.13 3.20
#